data_AF-A0AAW5ZUB8-F1
#
_entry.id   AF-A0AAW5ZUB8-F1
#
_cell.length_a   1.000
_cell.length_b   1.000
_cell.length_c   1.000
_cell.angle_alpha   90.00
_cell.angle_beta   90.00
_cell.angle_gamma   90.00
#
_symmetry.space_group_name_H-M   'P 1'
#
loop_
_entity.id
_entity.type
_entity.pdbx_description
1 polymer ?
#
loop_
_entity_poly.entity_id
_entity_poly.type
_entity_poly.pdbx_seq_one_letter_code
_entity_poly.pdbx_strand_id
1 'polypeptide(L)'
;MNDVIIIGGSFAGLAAALQLGRARRKVTVLDTGRPRNRFAGHSHGLLGHDHKPPLDILVEARQQLVRYPTIQPVNARAESVSGAIDDFCVVTDDHESLRARRLILSYGVA
;
A
#
# COMPACT_ATOMS: atom_id res chain seq x y z
N MET A 1 11.25 0.37 13.87
CA MET A 1 10.97 1.60 13.08
C MET A 1 11.07 1.25 11.61
N ASN A 2 10.06 1.63 10.82
CA ASN A 2 10.04 1.39 9.37
C ASN A 2 10.90 2.43 8.63
N ASP A 3 11.42 2.04 7.46
CA ASP A 3 11.97 3.02 6.54
C ASP A 3 10.84 3.85 5.92
N VAL A 4 9.76 3.19 5.51
CA VAL A 4 8.60 3.82 4.87
C VAL A 4 7.29 3.20 5.37
N ILE A 5 6.28 4.03 5.66
CA ILE A 5 4.88 3.60 5.70
C ILE A 5 4.17 4.11 4.44
N ILE A 6 3.47 3.21 3.75
CA ILE A 6 2.65 3.50 2.58
C ILE A 6 1.18 3.49 3.01
N ILE A 7 0.48 4.60 2.83
CA ILE A 7 -0.94 4.74 3.18
C ILE A 7 -1.77 4.55 1.91
N GLY A 8 -2.38 3.36 1.77
CA GLY A 8 -3.17 2.91 0.63
C GLY A 8 -2.47 1.81 -0.16
N GLY A 9 -2.99 0.58 -0.11
CA GLY A 9 -2.40 -0.62 -0.72
C GLY A 9 -3.08 -1.08 -2.01
N SER A 10 -3.54 -0.13 -2.84
CA SER A 10 -3.99 -0.40 -4.21
C SER A 10 -2.83 -0.25 -5.20
N PHE A 11 -3.11 -0.07 -6.50
CA PHE A 11 -2.13 -0.06 -7.59
C PHE A 11 -0.89 0.80 -7.31
N ALA A 12 -1.08 2.07 -6.93
CA ALA A 12 0.03 2.98 -6.66
C ALA A 12 0.89 2.55 -5.46
N GLY A 13 0.26 2.15 -4.36
CA GLY A 13 0.96 1.72 -3.15
C GLY A 13 1.72 0.41 -3.33
N LEU A 14 1.12 -0.58 -4.01
CA LEU A 14 1.77 -1.86 -4.28
C LEU A 14 2.94 -1.69 -5.26
N ALA A 15 2.81 -0.83 -6.27
CA ALA A 15 3.92 -0.50 -7.17
C ALA A 15 5.10 0.14 -6.42
N ALA A 16 4.83 1.07 -5.49
CA ALA A 16 5.86 1.68 -4.65
C ALA A 16 6.50 0.67 -3.68
N ALA A 17 5.68 -0.15 -3.03
CA ALA A 17 6.13 -1.22 -2.14
C ALA A 17 7.08 -2.19 -2.85
N LEU A 18 6.77 -2.58 -4.09
CA LEU A 18 7.62 -3.47 -4.89
C LEU A 18 9.03 -2.91 -5.08
N GLN A 19 9.17 -1.62 -5.40
CA GLN A 19 10.49 -1.00 -5.58
C GLN A 19 11.27 -0.96 -4.26
N LEU A 20 10.60 -0.60 -3.16
CA LEU A 20 11.22 -0.50 -1.85
C LEU A 20 11.61 -1.88 -1.28
N GLY A 21 10.80 -2.92 -1.48
CA GLY A 21 11.13 -4.28 -1.09
C GLY A 21 12.31 -4.85 -1.87
N ARG A 22 12.41 -4.54 -3.18
CA ARG A 22 13.60 -4.87 -3.99
C ARG A 22 14.86 -4.18 -3.48
N ALA A 23 14.72 -2.96 -2.96
CA ALA A 23 15.78 -2.23 -2.27
C ALA A 23 16.01 -2.67 -0.81
N ARG A 24 15.34 -3.74 -0.35
CA ARG A 24 15.41 -4.30 1.02
C ARG A 24 15.09 -3.29 2.12
N ARG A 25 14.24 -2.30 1.82
CA ARG A 25 13.72 -1.36 2.83
C ARG A 25 12.63 -2.01 3.65
N LYS A 26 12.55 -1.66 4.94
CA LYS A 26 11.46 -2.07 5.83
C LYS A 26 10.23 -1.21 5.54
N VAL A 27 9.20 -1.82 4.98
CA VAL A 27 8.00 -1.12 4.49
C VAL A 27 6.76 -1.71 5.15
N THR A 28 5.92 -0.85 5.71
CA THR A 28 4.55 -1.22 6.07
C THR A 28 3.57 -0.62 5.07
N VAL A 29 2.66 -1.42 4.54
CA VAL A 29 1.60 -0.97 3.62
C VAL A 29 0.26 -1.07 4.34
N LEU A 30 -0.35 0.07 4.64
CA LEU A 30 -1.69 0.14 5.20
C LEU A 30 -2.71 0.13 4.06
N ASP A 31 -3.68 -0.79 4.10
CA ASP A 31 -4.75 -0.87 3.11
C ASP A 31 -6.10 -1.13 3.78
N THR A 32 -7.16 -0.55 3.22
CA THR A 32 -8.55 -0.79 3.67
C THR A 32 -9.32 -1.71 2.72
N GLY A 33 -8.69 -2.17 1.63
CA GLY A 33 -9.32 -3.08 0.67
C GLY A 33 -10.46 -2.46 -0.14
N ARG A 34 -10.54 -1.13 -0.22
CA ARG A 34 -11.61 -0.41 -0.96
C ARG A 34 -11.07 0.32 -2.20
N PRO A 35 -10.56 -0.39 -3.23
CA PRO A 35 -10.05 0.27 -4.43
C PRO A 35 -11.17 1.05 -5.13
N ARG A 36 -10.83 2.18 -5.77
CA ARG A 36 -11.80 3.08 -6.39
C ARG A 36 -12.61 2.42 -7.51
N ASN A 37 -11.96 1.57 -8.30
CA ASN A 37 -12.55 0.87 -9.44
C ASN A 37 -13.32 -0.41 -9.06
N ARG A 38 -13.59 -0.66 -7.77
CA ARG A 38 -14.35 -1.83 -7.27
C ARG A 38 -15.76 -1.99 -7.86
N PHE A 39 -16.30 -0.95 -8.49
CA PHE A 39 -17.63 -0.94 -9.12
C PHE A 39 -17.62 -1.49 -10.56
N ALA A 40 -16.45 -1.59 -11.19
CA ALA A 40 -16.31 -2.10 -12.55
C ALA A 40 -15.99 -3.59 -12.53
N GLY A 41 -16.63 -4.36 -13.43
CA GLY A 41 -16.34 -5.79 -13.57
C GLY A 41 -14.97 -6.09 -14.16
N HIS A 42 -14.45 -5.20 -15.03
CA HIS A 42 -13.16 -5.37 -15.71
C HIS A 42 -12.39 -4.06 -15.81
N SER A 43 -11.06 -4.16 -15.76
CA SER A 43 -10.11 -3.09 -16.05
C SER A 43 -9.67 -3.17 -17.50
N HIS A 44 -9.35 -2.01 -18.10
CA HIS A 44 -8.92 -1.88 -19.48
C HIS A 44 -7.76 -0.89 -19.59
N GLY A 45 -6.98 -1.00 -20.67
CA GLY A 45 -5.91 -0.05 -20.98
C GLY A 45 -4.64 -0.21 -20.12
N LEU A 46 -4.52 -1.31 -19.37
CA LEU A 46 -3.30 -1.68 -18.65
C LEU A 46 -2.60 -2.82 -19.40
N LEU A 47 -1.40 -2.55 -19.91
CA LEU A 47 -0.61 -3.54 -20.64
C LEU A 47 -0.41 -4.82 -19.80
N GLY A 48 -0.71 -5.97 -20.40
CA GLY A 48 -0.65 -7.29 -19.73
C GLY A 48 -1.88 -7.65 -18.89
N HIS A 49 -2.83 -6.72 -18.69
CA HIS A 49 -4.01 -6.89 -17.84
C HIS A 49 -5.30 -6.35 -18.48
N ASP A 50 -5.35 -6.21 -19.81
CA ASP A 50 -6.55 -5.75 -20.49
C ASP A 50 -7.71 -6.75 -20.31
N HIS A 51 -8.91 -6.21 -20.06
CA HIS A 51 -10.13 -6.95 -19.76
C HIS A 51 -10.03 -7.89 -18.54
N LYS A 52 -9.19 -7.54 -17.55
CA LYS A 52 -9.04 -8.33 -16.32
C LYS A 52 -9.83 -7.75 -15.16
N PRO A 53 -10.50 -8.56 -14.30
CA PRO A 53 -11.13 -8.05 -13.09
C PRO A 53 -10.12 -7.28 -12.22
N PRO A 54 -10.46 -6.07 -11.73
CA PRO A 54 -9.49 -5.21 -11.05
C PRO A 54 -8.96 -5.81 -9.75
N LEU A 55 -9.77 -6.62 -9.06
CA LEU A 55 -9.36 -7.31 -7.84
C LEU A 55 -8.35 -8.42 -8.13
N ASP A 56 -8.45 -9.11 -9.26
CA ASP A 56 -7.51 -10.16 -9.65
C ASP A 56 -6.11 -9.58 -9.92
N ILE A 57 -6.04 -8.41 -10.55
CA ILE A 57 -4.77 -7.68 -10.74
C ILE A 57 -4.12 -7.38 -9.38
N LEU A 58 -4.91 -6.93 -8.39
CA LEU A 58 -4.39 -6.63 -7.05
C LEU A 58 -4.00 -7.90 -6.29
N VAL A 59 -4.71 -9.01 -6.44
CA VAL A 59 -4.34 -10.30 -5.85
C VAL A 59 -2.99 -10.75 -6.38
N GLU A 60 -2.79 -10.73 -7.70
CA GLU A 60 -1.51 -11.10 -8.32
C GLU A 60 -0.38 -10.18 -7.90
N ALA A 61 -0.61 -8.87 -7.87
CA ALA A 61 0.36 -7.91 -7.37
C ALA A 61 0.78 -8.24 -5.92
N ARG A 62 -0.18 -8.49 -5.02
CA ARG A 62 0.11 -8.87 -3.63
C ARG A 62 0.89 -10.18 -3.54
N GLN A 63 0.58 -11.18 -4.36
CA GLN A 63 1.34 -12.44 -4.42
C GLN A 63 2.80 -12.23 -4.83
N GLN A 64 3.07 -11.30 -5.75
CA GLN A 64 4.45 -10.95 -6.12
C GLN A 64 5.20 -10.33 -4.94
N LEU A 65 4.52 -9.50 -4.13
CA LEU A 65 5.12 -8.84 -2.97
C LEU A 65 5.51 -9.81 -1.85
N VAL A 66 4.87 -10.98 -1.73
CA VAL A 66 5.20 -12.03 -0.74
C VAL A 66 6.67 -12.47 -0.84
N ARG A 67 7.31 -12.30 -2.00
CA ARG A 67 8.73 -12.64 -2.22
C ARG A 67 9.70 -11.71 -1.49
N TYR A 68 9.21 -10.59 -0.93
CA TYR A 68 10.03 -9.57 -0.27
C TYR A 68 9.68 -9.52 1.23
N PRO A 69 10.45 -10.20 2.10
CA PRO A 69 10.12 -10.32 3.53
C PRO A 69 10.21 -8.99 4.30
N THR A 70 10.74 -7.93 3.70
CA THR A 70 10.81 -6.60 4.30
C THR A 70 9.53 -5.78 4.06
N ILE A 71 8.58 -6.28 3.28
CA ILE A 71 7.27 -5.66 3.07
C ILE A 71 6.25 -6.32 3.99
N GLN A 72 5.58 -5.52 4.81
CA GLN A 72 4.50 -5.96 5.69
C GLN A 72 3.18 -5.31 5.26
N PRO A 73 2.25 -6.05 4.64
CA PRO A 73 0.89 -5.59 4.44
C PRO A 73 0.11 -5.63 5.75
N VAL A 74 -0.66 -4.58 6.04
CA VAL A 74 -1.52 -4.46 7.22
C VAL A 74 -2.89 -3.96 6.77
N ASN A 75 -3.94 -4.68 7.16
CA ASN A 75 -5.31 -4.27 6.91
C ASN A 75 -5.75 -3.32 8.02
N ALA A 76 -5.51 -2.03 7.82
CA ALA A 76 -5.84 -0.97 8.78
C ALA A 76 -6.03 0.36 8.05
N ARG A 77 -6.84 1.24 8.63
CA ARG A 77 -7.04 2.61 8.16
C ARG A 77 -6.13 3.55 8.93
N ALA A 78 -5.31 4.34 8.24
CA ALA A 78 -4.63 5.45 8.87
C ALA A 78 -5.64 6.56 9.23
N GLU A 79 -5.73 6.92 10.51
CA GLU A 79 -6.63 7.97 11.00
C GLU A 79 -5.93 9.33 11.11
N SER A 80 -4.69 9.32 11.57
CA SER A 80 -3.90 10.54 11.68
C SER A 80 -2.43 10.30 11.40
N VAL A 81 -1.77 11.37 10.94
CA VAL A 81 -0.34 11.41 10.68
C VAL A 81 0.22 12.64 11.38
N SER A 82 1.32 12.47 12.10
CA SER A 82 2.05 13.56 12.75
C SER A 82 3.56 13.34 12.63
N GLY A 83 4.34 14.34 13.07
CA GLY A 83 5.80 14.28 13.08
C GLY A 83 6.45 15.00 11.91
N ALA A 84 7.70 14.65 11.64
CA ALA A 84 8.55 15.32 10.67
C ALA A 84 9.43 14.33 9.91
N ILE A 85 10.25 14.84 8.99
CA ILE A 85 11.22 14.02 8.25
C ILE A 85 12.06 13.17 9.22
N ASP A 86 12.24 11.89 8.88
CA ASP A 86 12.92 10.89 9.69
C ASP A 86 12.21 10.47 10.99
N ASP A 87 11.07 11.07 11.36
CA ASP A 87 10.32 10.75 12.58
C ASP A 87 8.80 10.95 12.44
N PHE A 88 8.17 10.25 11.48
CA PHE A 88 6.71 10.26 11.33
C PHE A 88 6.04 9.23 12.25
N CYS A 89 4.85 9.59 12.74
CA CYS A 89 3.94 8.70 13.46
C CYS A 89 2.61 8.61 12.71
N VAL A 90 2.13 7.38 12.47
CA VAL A 90 0.82 7.08 11.90
C VAL A 90 0.00 6.36 12.95
N VAL A 91 -1.18 6.90 13.27
CA VAL A 91 -2.16 6.24 14.16
C VAL A 91 -3.21 5.56 13.30
N THR A 92 -3.46 4.28 13.56
CA THR A 92 -4.47 3.47 12.89
C THR A 92 -5.82 3.50 13.61
N ASP A 93 -6.84 2.93 12.98
CA ASP A 93 -8.23 2.87 13.48
C ASP A 93 -8.43 1.95 14.68
N ASP A 94 -7.47 1.08 14.95
CA ASP A 94 -7.35 0.29 16.19
C ASP A 94 -6.49 0.99 17.27
N HIS A 95 -6.13 2.26 17.05
CA HIS A 95 -5.26 3.07 17.90
C HIS A 95 -3.81 2.56 18.03
N GLU A 96 -3.37 1.64 17.17
CA GLU A 96 -1.94 1.33 17.08
C GLU A 96 -1.14 2.51 16.51
N SER A 97 0.12 2.63 16.95
CA SER A 97 1.03 3.69 16.52
C SER A 97 2.21 3.10 15.77
N LEU A 98 2.35 3.46 14.49
CA LEU A 98 3.42 3.01 13.62
C LEU A 98 4.38 4.16 13.33
N ARG A 99 5.69 3.91 13.47
CA ARG A 99 6.73 4.93 13.22
C ARG A 99 7.53 4.63 11.95
N ALA A 100 7.78 5.66 11.16
CA ALA A 100 8.59 5.56 9.94
C ALA A 100 9.43 6.81 9.66
N ARG A 101 10.48 6.64 8.86
CA ARG A 101 11.31 7.76 8.42
C ARG A 101 10.66 8.58 7.31
N ARG A 102 9.90 7.92 6.43
CA ARG A 102 9.22 8.55 5.29
C ARG A 102 7.81 7.98 5.15
N LEU A 103 6.97 8.72 4.43
CA LEU A 103 5.60 8.32 4.09
C LEU A 103 5.40 8.37 2.58
N ILE A 104 4.54 7.50 2.07
CA ILE A 104 3.96 7.59 0.73
C ILE A 104 2.44 7.63 0.88
N LEU A 105 1.81 8.65 0.32
CA LEU A 105 0.37 8.80 0.31
C LEU A 105 -0.17 8.26 -1.03
N SER A 106 -0.93 7.18 -0.97
CA SER A 106 -1.50 6.48 -2.13
C SER A 106 -2.92 5.96 -1.87
N TYR A 107 -3.67 6.63 -1.00
CA TYR A 107 -5.01 6.24 -0.55
C TYR A 107 -6.12 6.53 -1.58
N GLY A 108 -5.77 7.11 -2.72
CA GLY A 108 -6.70 7.42 -3.80
C GLY A 108 -7.66 8.56 -3.43
N VAL A 109 -8.84 8.53 -4.06
CA VAL A 109 -9.92 9.50 -3.84
C VAL A 109 -11.24 8.75 -3.74
N ALA A 110 -12.23 9.41 -3.13
CA ALA A 110 -13.61 8.93 -3.04
C ALA A 110 -14.28 8.84 -4.42
#